data_AF-A0A0R2FRJ5-F1
#
_entry.id   AF-A0A0R2FRJ5-F1
#
_cell.length_a   1.000
_cell.length_b   1.000
_cell.length_c   1.000
_cell.angle_alpha   90.00
_cell.angle_beta   90.00
_cell.angle_gamma   90.00
#
_symmetry.space_group_name_H-M   'P 1'
#
loop_
_entity.id
_entity.type
_entity.pdbx_description
1 polymer ?
#
loop_
_entity_poly.entity_id
_entity_poly.type
_entity_poly.pdbx_seq_one_letter_code
_entity_poly.pdbx_strand_id
1 'polypeptide(L)'
;MGLKIDDVSYRISNDSAVPEIYIKGERAIVVSCTTQYITMSELAGTKLLIAAIYLKSEQKPRKAPVLHHISINEIFQEILYQ
;
A
#
# COMPACT_ATOMS: atom_id res chain seq x y z
N MET A 1 2.82 -6.50 -15.77
CA MET A 1 1.59 -7.14 -15.25
C MET A 1 1.21 -6.40 -13.97
N GLY A 2 0.02 -5.81 -13.91
CA GLY A 2 -0.43 -5.06 -12.73
C GLY A 2 -0.74 -5.99 -11.54
N LEU A 3 -0.69 -5.44 -10.32
CA LEU A 3 -1.16 -6.11 -9.11
C LEU A 3 -2.70 -6.14 -9.08
N LYS A 4 -3.28 -7.21 -8.55
CA LYS A 4 -4.71 -7.29 -8.21
C LYS A 4 -4.93 -6.93 -6.75
N ILE A 5 -6.18 -6.64 -6.38
CA ILE A 5 -6.54 -6.37 -4.98
C ILE A 5 -6.17 -7.55 -4.05
N ASP A 6 -6.36 -8.79 -4.51
CA ASP A 6 -6.00 -10.00 -3.75
C ASP A 6 -4.48 -10.19 -3.58
N ASP A 7 -3.67 -9.53 -4.40
CA ASP A 7 -2.21 -9.54 -4.24
C ASP A 7 -1.75 -8.61 -3.12
N VAL A 8 -2.63 -7.75 -2.57
CA VAL A 8 -2.27 -6.71 -1.62
C VAL A 8 -3.16 -6.78 -0.39
N SER A 9 -2.53 -6.94 0.78
CA SER A 9 -3.22 -6.82 2.05
C SER A 9 -2.53 -5.79 2.91
N TYR A 10 -3.29 -4.99 3.65
CA TYR A 10 -2.72 -4.01 4.55
C TYR A 10 -3.50 -3.93 5.86
N ARG A 11 -2.82 -3.48 6.92
CA ARG A 11 -3.40 -3.26 8.24
C ARG A 11 -2.93 -1.92 8.79
N ILE A 12 -3.89 -1.05 9.09
CA ILE A 12 -3.66 0.18 9.85
C ILE A 12 -4.05 -0.13 11.30
N SER A 13 -3.06 -0.20 12.20
CA SER A 13 -3.31 -0.37 13.63
C SER A 13 -3.40 1.00 14.29
N ASN A 14 -4.36 1.23 15.17
CA ASN A 14 -4.45 2.49 15.92
C ASN A 14 -3.21 2.72 16.82
N ASP A 15 -2.52 1.64 17.19
CA ASP A 15 -1.32 1.68 18.03
C ASP A 15 -0.02 1.85 17.21
N SER A 16 -0.10 1.90 15.87
CA SER A 16 1.06 2.04 14.99
C SER A 16 0.87 3.21 14.03
N ALA A 17 1.81 4.17 14.07
CA ALA A 17 1.84 5.26 13.11
C ALA A 17 2.14 4.79 11.67
N VAL A 18 2.66 3.58 11.49
CA VAL A 18 3.05 3.02 10.20
C VAL A 18 2.18 1.80 9.88
N PRO A 19 1.51 1.75 8.71
CA PRO A 19 0.72 0.60 8.31
C PRO A 19 1.60 -0.60 7.99
N GLU A 20 1.07 -1.79 8.20
CA GLU A 20 1.66 -3.00 7.65
C GLU A 20 1.09 -3.23 6.25
N ILE A 21 1.95 -3.35 5.24
CA ILE A 21 1.57 -3.59 3.85
C ILE A 21 2.26 -4.88 3.41
N TYR A 22 1.50 -5.77 2.77
CA TYR A 22 1.98 -7.01 2.20
C TYR A 22 1.65 -7.07 0.72
N ILE A 23 2.65 -7.38 -0.12
CA ILE A 23 2.52 -7.57 -1.56
C ILE A 23 2.84 -9.03 -1.87
N LYS A 24 1.86 -9.79 -2.38
CA LYS A 24 1.95 -11.24 -2.64
C LYS A 24 2.49 -12.02 -1.44
N GLY A 25 2.04 -11.65 -0.24
CA GLY A 25 2.48 -12.24 1.04
C GLY A 25 3.83 -11.73 1.56
N GLU A 26 4.57 -10.92 0.81
CA GLU A 26 5.81 -10.29 1.26
C GLU A 26 5.53 -9.00 2.03
N ARG A 27 6.01 -8.91 3.27
CA ARG A 27 5.91 -7.66 4.06
C ARG A 27 6.80 -6.57 3.47
N ALA A 28 6.18 -5.50 3.02
CA ALA A 28 6.85 -4.32 2.51
C ALA A 28 7.36 -3.42 3.64
N ILE A 29 8.45 -2.71 3.37
CA ILE A 29 9.01 -1.68 4.25
C ILE A 29 8.39 -0.36 3.83
N VAL A 30 7.55 0.21 4.67
CA VAL A 30 6.87 1.48 4.40
C VAL A 30 7.81 2.65 4.69
N VAL A 31 8.05 3.48 3.67
CA VAL A 31 8.90 4.68 3.73
C VAL A 31 8.05 5.90 4.07
N SER A 32 6.90 6.03 3.40
CA SER A 32 5.91 7.06 3.66
C SER A 32 4.53 6.54 3.33
N CYS A 33 3.51 7.07 3.99
CA CYS A 33 2.13 6.75 3.67
C CYS A 33 1.21 7.90 4.01
N THR A 34 0.08 7.97 3.31
CA THR A 34 -1.05 8.81 3.66
C THR A 34 -2.32 8.00 3.50
N THR A 35 -3.22 8.13 4.48
CA THR A 35 -4.56 7.58 4.39
C THR A 35 -5.50 8.74 4.19
N GLN A 36 -6.23 8.73 3.09
CA GLN A 36 -7.25 9.73 2.77
C GLN A 36 -8.61 9.08 2.92
N TYR A 37 -9.56 9.82 3.51
CA TYR A 37 -10.96 9.41 3.52
C TYR A 37 -11.66 10.09 2.36
N ILE A 38 -12.14 9.31 1.40
CA ILE A 38 -12.85 9.82 0.23
C ILE A 38 -14.34 9.62 0.47
N THR A 39 -15.06 10.74 0.57
CA THR A 39 -16.52 10.74 0.66
C THR A 39 -17.10 10.63 -0.74
N MET A 40 -17.83 9.55 -1.02
CA MET A 40 -18.59 9.39 -2.25
C MET A 40 -20.08 9.46 -1.92
N SER A 41 -20.66 10.67 -2.02
CA SER A 41 -22.07 10.95 -1.67
C SER A 41 -22.39 10.84 -0.16
N GLU A 42 -23.67 10.93 0.21
CA GLU A 42 -24.22 10.90 1.58
C GLU A 42 -23.97 9.59 2.36
N LEU A 43 -23.23 8.63 1.80
CA LEU A 43 -22.89 7.36 2.42
C LEU A 43 -21.40 7.27 2.74
N ALA A 44 -21.11 6.52 3.80
CA ALA A 44 -19.80 6.32 4.44
C ALA A 44 -18.60 6.43 3.49
N GLY A 45 -17.67 7.34 3.81
CA GLY A 45 -16.43 7.48 3.04
C GLY A 45 -15.54 6.24 3.15
N THR A 46 -14.81 5.92 2.09
CA THR A 46 -13.82 4.83 2.09
C THR A 46 -12.42 5.34 2.40
N LYS A 47 -11.51 4.42 2.72
CA LYS A 47 -10.08 4.71 2.86
C LYS A 47 -9.35 4.49 1.53
N LEU A 48 -8.63 5.53 1.09
CA LEU A 48 -7.58 5.43 0.08
C LEU A 48 -6.24 5.43 0.81
N LEU A 49 -5.46 4.35 0.69
CA LEU A 49 -4.09 4.31 1.19
C LEU A 49 -3.13 4.54 0.04
N ILE A 50 -2.27 5.55 0.17
CA ILE A 50 -1.15 5.78 -0.74
C ILE A 50 0.13 5.59 0.07
N ALA A 51 1.06 4.77 -0.41
CA ALA A 51 2.31 4.53 0.27
C ALA A 51 3.48 4.43 -0.71
N ALA A 52 4.65 4.87 -0.25
CA ALA A 52 5.92 4.56 -0.86
C ALA A 52 6.60 3.45 -0.06
N ILE A 53 7.02 2.38 -0.74
CA ILE A 53 7.50 1.15 -0.10
C ILE A 53 8.77 0.62 -0.75
N TYR A 54 9.52 -0.18 0.02
CA TYR A 54 10.53 -1.10 -0.49
C TYR A 54 10.10 -2.54 -0.30
N LEU A 55 10.41 -3.40 -1.26
CA LEU A 55 10.32 -4.84 -1.09
C LEU A 55 11.64 -5.38 -0.56
N LYS A 56 11.57 -6.30 0.40
CA LYS A 56 12.76 -7.00 0.95
C LYS A 56 13.43 -7.87 -0.12
N SER A 57 12.66 -8.49 -0.99
CA SER A 57 13.15 -9.33 -2.09
C SER A 57 14.05 -8.57 -3.08
N GLU A 58 13.96 -7.24 -3.10
CA GLU A 58 14.75 -6.36 -3.96
C GLU A 58 16.02 -5.83 -3.29
N GLN A 59 16.16 -6.03 -1.98
CA GLN A 59 17.37 -5.65 -1.24
C GLN A 59 18.50 -6.61 -1.58
N LYS A 60 19.21 -6.31 -2.67
CA LYS A 60 20.38 -7.06 -3.10
C LYS A 60 21.66 -6.40 -2.57
N PRO A 61 22.68 -7.19 -2.15
CA PRO A 61 23.98 -6.63 -1.83
C PRO A 61 24.50 -5.84 -3.04
N ARG A 62 24.85 -4.56 -2.83
CA ARG A 62 25.37 -3.62 -3.86
C ARG A 62 24.34 -3.04 -4.84
N LYS A 63 23.04 -3.12 -4.57
CA LYS A 63 22.03 -2.34 -5.31
C LYS A 63 21.14 -1.56 -4.33
N ALA A 64 20.81 -0.33 -4.71
CA ALA A 64 19.77 0.42 -4.02
C ALA A 64 18.42 -0.31 -4.22
N PRO A 65 17.59 -0.42 -3.18
CA PRO A 65 16.25 -0.96 -3.32
C PRO A 65 15.42 -0.06 -4.24
N VAL A 66 14.46 -0.65 -4.94
CA VAL A 66 13.57 0.10 -5.84
C VAL A 66 12.44 0.69 -5.00
N LEU A 67 12.27 2.01 -5.06
CA LEU A 67 11.14 2.67 -4.42
C LEU A 67 9.90 2.44 -5.27
N HIS A 68 8.89 1.81 -4.69
CA HIS A 68 7.60 1.60 -5.33
C HIS A 68 6.55 2.50 -4.73
N HIS A 69 5.65 2.96 -5.57
CA HIS A 69 4.45 3.70 -5.16
C HIS A 69 3.24 2.79 -5.30
N ILE A 70 2.51 2.62 -4.21
CA ILE A 70 1.27 1.86 -4.18
C ILE A 70 0.11 2.76 -3.77
N SER A 71 -0.99 2.71 -4.52
CA SER A 71 -2.28 3.26 -4.13
C SER A 71 -3.30 2.13 -4.06
N ILE A 72 -3.93 1.99 -2.90
CA ILE A 72 -4.95 0.97 -2.60
C ILE A 72 -6.29 1.69 -2.50
N ASN A 73 -7.13 1.49 -3.52
CA ASN A 73 -8.47 2.07 -3.56
C ASN A 73 -9.51 0.98 -3.31
N GLU A 74 -10.09 0.97 -2.11
CA GLU A 74 -11.09 -0.02 -1.73
C GLU A 74 -12.46 0.21 -2.40
N ILE A 75 -12.78 1.43 -2.87
CA ILE A 75 -14.04 1.68 -3.60
C ILE A 75 -14.02 0.95 -4.94
N PHE A 76 -12.95 1.16 -5.71
CA PHE A 76 -12.86 0.59 -7.06
C PHE A 76 -12.24 -0.80 -7.08
N GLN A 77 -11.80 -1.33 -5.92
CA GLN A 77 -11.05 -2.58 -5.82
C GLN A 77 -9.79 -2.56 -6.72
N GLU A 78 -9.14 -1.39 -6.76
CA GLU A 78 -8.02 -1.11 -7.66
C GLU A 78 -6.72 -0.93 -6.88
N ILE A 79 -5.67 -1.52 -7.43
CA ILE A 79 -4.29 -1.31 -7.01
C ILE A 79 -3.54 -0.62 -8.14
N LEU A 80 -3.01 0.56 -7.87
CA LEU A 80 -2.02 1.20 -8.72
C LEU A 80 -0.65 0.96 -8.12
N TYR A 81 0.25 0.39 -8.91
CA TYR A 81 1.61 0.04 -8.49
C TYR A 81 2.61 0.51 -9.54
N GLN A 82 3.57 1.34 -9.13
CA GLN A 82 4.53 2.01 -10.00
C GLN A 82 5.93 1.93 -9.43
#